data_AF-A0A150NM75-F1
#
_entry.id   AF-A0A150NM75-F1
#
_cell.length_a   1.000
_cell.length_b   1.000
_cell.length_c   1.000
_cell.angle_alpha   90.00
_cell.angle_beta   90.00
_cell.angle_gamma   90.00
#
_symmetry.space_group_name_H-M   'P 1'
#
loop_
_entity.id
_entity.type
_entity.pdbx_description
1 polymer ?
#
loop_
_entity_poly.entity_id
_entity_poly.type
_entity_poly.pdbx_seq_one_letter_code
_entity_poly.pdbx_strand_id
1 'polypeptide(L)'
;MRYKTNTDRVEQFFQTKIFPDDYIQGANMIYDTEANLTVDHDLSIFPVESRADFPDGLTTIAPIHVSGIRLGSLIIWRNDKKFEDEDLILVEIASTVVGIQLLNFQREEDEKNIRRRTAVTMAVNTLSYSELRAVSAILGELNGNEGQLTASVIADRIGITRSVIVNALRKLESAGIIESRSLGMKGTYLKVLISDIFEEVKKRDY
;
A
#
# COMPACT_ATOMS: atom_id res chain seq x y z
N MET A 1 21.95 25.85 4.29
CA MET A 1 20.78 26.71 4.60
C MET A 1 21.24 27.81 5.54
N ARG A 2 20.95 29.08 5.24
CA ARG A 2 21.31 30.25 6.10
C ARG A 2 20.44 30.36 7.36
N TYR A 3 19.38 29.55 7.47
CA TYR A 3 18.36 29.63 8.51
C TYR A 3 18.05 28.22 9.04
N LYS A 4 17.73 28.08 10.33
CA LYS A 4 17.23 26.81 10.89
C LYS A 4 15.77 26.64 10.47
N THR A 5 15.46 25.61 9.70
CA THR A 5 14.11 25.33 9.17
C THR A 5 13.25 24.44 10.07
N ASN A 6 13.76 24.04 11.23
CA ASN A 6 13.10 23.03 12.06
C ASN A 6 12.22 23.68 13.12
N THR A 7 10.93 23.72 12.86
CA THR A 7 9.90 23.84 13.89
C THR A 7 9.40 22.43 14.24
N ASP A 8 8.84 22.25 15.45
CA ASP A 8 8.22 20.98 15.86
C ASP A 8 7.20 20.47 14.84
N ARG A 9 6.48 21.40 14.18
CA ARG A 9 5.51 21.11 13.12
C ARG A 9 6.15 20.54 11.86
N VAL A 10 7.28 21.10 11.42
CA VAL A 10 8.04 20.59 10.27
C VAL A 10 8.63 19.21 10.59
N GLU A 11 9.14 19.02 11.81
CA GLU A 11 9.64 17.71 12.25
C GLU A 11 8.52 16.66 12.30
N GLN A 12 7.32 17.05 12.73
CA GLN A 12 6.15 16.18 12.71
C GLN A 12 5.81 15.72 11.29
N PHE A 13 5.93 16.56 10.26
CA PHE A 13 5.69 16.16 8.87
C PHE A 13 6.65 15.05 8.41
N PHE A 14 7.92 15.12 8.80
CA PHE A 14 8.89 14.07 8.46
C PHE A 14 8.62 12.75 9.19
N GLN A 15 7.98 12.81 10.37
CA GLN A 15 7.58 11.62 11.11
C GLN A 15 6.29 10.99 10.57
N THR A 16 5.24 11.80 10.37
CA THR A 16 3.93 11.33 9.90
C THR A 16 3.91 11.05 8.41
N LYS A 17 4.77 11.73 7.63
CA LYS A 17 4.79 11.76 6.16
C LYS A 17 3.46 12.26 5.56
N ILE A 18 2.76 13.12 6.30
CA ILE A 18 1.45 13.66 5.93
C ILE A 18 1.49 15.18 6.05
N PHE A 19 1.06 15.85 4.98
CA PHE A 19 0.77 17.29 5.00
C PHE A 19 -0.63 17.56 5.56
N PRO A 20 -0.88 18.75 6.11
CA PRO A 20 -2.22 19.19 6.50
C PRO A 20 -3.24 19.09 5.36
N ASP A 21 -4.47 18.67 5.67
CA ASP A 21 -5.51 18.41 4.67
C ASP A 21 -5.89 19.66 3.86
N ASP A 22 -5.95 20.82 4.51
CA ASP A 22 -6.21 22.12 3.90
C ASP A 22 -5.14 22.49 2.88
N TYR A 23 -3.87 22.27 3.22
CA TYR A 23 -2.75 22.48 2.31
C TYR A 23 -2.82 21.56 1.09
N ILE A 24 -3.12 20.27 1.30
CA ILE A 24 -3.27 19.30 0.21
C ILE A 24 -4.44 19.67 -0.71
N GLN A 25 -5.58 20.09 -0.15
CA GLN A 25 -6.73 20.52 -0.95
C GLN A 25 -6.38 21.72 -1.84
N GLY A 26 -5.71 22.73 -1.29
CA GLY A 26 -5.28 23.90 -2.07
C GLY A 26 -4.25 23.52 -3.14
N ALA A 27 -3.24 22.72 -2.79
CA ALA A 27 -2.24 22.24 -3.75
C ALA A 27 -2.90 21.45 -4.90
N ASN A 28 -3.94 20.66 -4.61
CA ASN A 28 -4.71 19.89 -5.59
C ASN A 28 -5.57 20.73 -6.56
N MET A 29 -5.65 22.04 -6.37
CA MET A 29 -6.30 22.97 -7.31
C MET A 29 -5.32 23.60 -8.32
N ILE A 30 -4.01 23.40 -8.15
CA ILE A 30 -2.98 23.96 -9.03
C ILE A 30 -2.82 23.10 -10.29
N TYR A 31 -3.22 23.59 -11.47
CA TYR A 31 -3.18 22.82 -12.72
C TYR A 31 -1.93 23.08 -13.58
N ASP A 32 -1.28 24.24 -13.40
CA ASP A 32 -0.03 24.62 -14.05
C ASP A 32 1.04 24.91 -12.99
N THR A 33 2.32 24.97 -13.39
CA THR A 33 3.42 25.26 -12.45
C THR A 33 3.27 26.67 -11.87
N GLU A 34 3.06 26.77 -10.56
CA GLU A 34 3.04 28.04 -9.83
C GLU A 34 4.42 28.29 -9.22
N ALA A 35 5.15 29.25 -9.78
CA ALA A 35 6.54 29.53 -9.42
C ALA A 35 6.67 30.71 -8.46
N ASN A 36 7.69 30.65 -7.59
CA ASN A 36 8.13 31.78 -6.77
C ASN A 36 7.04 32.37 -5.85
N LEU A 37 6.16 31.52 -5.32
CA LEU A 37 5.19 31.88 -4.29
C LEU A 37 5.93 32.38 -3.04
N THR A 38 5.61 33.57 -2.59
CA THR A 38 6.23 34.19 -1.41
C THR A 38 5.76 33.52 -0.12
N VAL A 39 6.44 33.78 0.99
CA VAL A 39 6.09 33.22 2.30
C VAL A 39 4.69 33.56 2.79
N ASP A 40 4.12 34.66 2.29
CA ASP A 40 2.76 35.12 2.64
C ASP A 40 1.65 34.37 1.89
N HIS A 41 2.00 33.66 0.81
CA HIS A 41 1.04 32.89 0.03
C HIS A 41 0.52 31.67 0.83
N ASP A 42 -0.76 31.33 0.68
CA ASP A 42 -1.39 30.23 1.43
C ASP A 42 -0.75 28.86 1.13
N LEU A 43 -0.27 28.67 -0.10
CA LEU A 43 0.46 27.47 -0.53
C LEU A 43 1.98 27.52 -0.29
N SER A 44 2.47 28.53 0.43
CA SER A 44 3.86 28.55 0.86
C SER A 44 4.18 27.31 1.71
N ILE A 45 5.32 26.67 1.44
CA ILE A 45 5.77 25.53 2.26
C ILE A 45 6.31 26.00 3.63
N PHE A 46 6.58 27.30 3.78
CA PHE A 46 7.14 27.86 5.00
C PHE A 46 6.06 27.94 6.08
N PRO A 47 6.39 27.51 7.32
CA PRO A 47 5.44 27.60 8.42
C PRO A 47 4.98 29.03 8.66
N VAL A 48 3.66 29.24 8.80
CA VAL A 48 3.04 30.56 9.02
C VAL A 48 3.62 31.27 10.25
N GLU A 49 3.97 30.51 11.29
CA GLU A 49 4.59 30.95 12.53
C GLU A 49 6.05 31.43 12.36
N SER A 50 6.72 31.03 11.29
CA SER A 50 8.14 31.33 11.03
C SER A 50 8.36 32.16 9.77
N ARG A 51 7.32 32.76 9.18
CA ARG A 51 7.43 33.59 7.97
C ARG A 51 8.49 34.68 8.10
N ALA A 52 8.56 35.32 9.27
CA ALA A 52 9.53 36.38 9.57
C ALA A 52 10.99 35.90 9.55
N ASP A 53 11.24 34.61 9.75
CA ASP A 53 12.58 34.01 9.69
C ASP A 53 13.02 33.75 8.24
N PHE A 54 12.10 33.79 7.27
CA PHE A 54 12.33 33.48 5.86
C PHE A 54 11.76 34.56 4.93
N PRO A 55 12.13 35.85 5.07
CA PRO A 55 11.56 36.92 4.26
C PRO A 55 11.78 36.71 2.74
N ASP A 56 12.87 36.05 2.37
CA ASP A 56 13.22 35.72 0.97
C ASP A 56 12.84 34.28 0.59
N GLY A 57 11.97 33.63 1.39
CA GLY A 57 11.50 32.28 1.15
C GLY A 57 10.58 32.21 -0.07
N LEU A 58 10.91 31.33 -1.00
CA LEU A 58 10.15 31.11 -2.23
C LEU A 58 9.79 29.63 -2.38
N THR A 59 8.52 29.38 -2.70
CA THR A 59 7.97 28.06 -2.98
C THR A 59 7.57 27.96 -4.45
N THR A 60 7.86 26.85 -5.10
CA THR A 60 7.35 26.52 -6.42
C THR A 60 6.62 25.18 -6.34
N ILE A 61 5.44 25.13 -6.96
CA ILE A 61 4.58 23.94 -6.98
C ILE A 61 4.35 23.56 -8.43
N ALA A 62 4.86 22.39 -8.83
CA ALA A 62 4.62 21.81 -10.14
C ALA A 62 3.69 20.60 -9.99
N PRO A 63 2.53 20.57 -10.67
CA PRO A 63 1.63 19.44 -10.56
C PRO A 63 2.20 18.22 -11.27
N ILE A 64 1.98 17.03 -10.70
CA ILE A 64 2.39 15.75 -11.27
C ILE A 64 1.21 15.18 -12.04
N HIS A 65 1.30 15.20 -13.36
CA HIS A 65 0.30 14.65 -14.26
C HIS A 65 0.88 13.52 -15.11
N VAL A 66 0.10 12.47 -15.32
CA VAL A 66 0.43 11.45 -16.32
C VAL A 66 -0.84 11.03 -17.05
N SER A 67 -0.78 11.04 -18.39
CA SER A 67 -1.91 10.67 -19.26
C SER A 67 -3.22 11.41 -18.93
N GLY A 68 -3.12 12.70 -18.56
CA GLY A 68 -4.27 13.53 -18.18
C GLY A 68 -4.82 13.29 -16.77
N ILE A 69 -4.22 12.36 -16.01
CA ILE A 69 -4.59 12.09 -14.61
C ILE A 69 -3.62 12.85 -13.70
N ARG A 70 -4.16 13.57 -12.73
CA ARG A 70 -3.39 14.20 -11.67
C ARG A 70 -3.02 13.18 -10.60
N LEU A 71 -1.72 12.97 -10.38
CA LEU A 71 -1.20 12.04 -9.39
C LEU A 71 -0.75 12.74 -8.10
N GLY A 72 -0.45 14.04 -8.15
CA GLY A 72 -0.04 14.80 -6.98
C GLY A 72 0.60 16.15 -7.34
N SER A 73 1.49 16.62 -6.46
CA SER A 73 2.22 17.87 -6.62
C SER A 73 3.67 17.69 -6.19
N LEU A 74 4.60 18.20 -6.99
CA LEU A 74 6.01 18.36 -6.65
C LEU A 74 6.20 19.76 -6.08
N ILE A 75 6.65 19.83 -4.83
CA ILE A 75 6.89 21.10 -4.12
C ILE A 75 8.37 21.25 -3.91
N ILE A 76 8.91 22.40 -4.31
CA ILE A 76 10.30 22.79 -4.08
C ILE A 76 10.34 24.17 -3.44
N TRP A 77 11.39 24.44 -2.69
CA TRP A 77 11.57 25.75 -2.08
C TRP A 77 13.04 26.10 -1.93
N ARG A 78 13.30 27.41 -1.83
CA ARG A 78 14.62 27.95 -1.47
C ARG A 78 14.48 29.34 -0.85
N ASN A 79 15.54 29.84 -0.22
CA ASN A 79 15.51 31.04 0.62
C ASN A 79 16.47 32.13 0.10
N ASP A 80 16.90 32.04 -1.16
CA ASP A 80 18.03 32.82 -1.68
C ASP A 80 17.74 33.54 -2.99
N LYS A 81 17.24 32.83 -4.01
CA LYS A 81 16.95 33.40 -5.33
C LYS A 81 15.65 32.88 -5.92
N LYS A 82 15.09 33.60 -6.90
CA LYS A 82 13.90 33.17 -7.66
C LYS A 82 14.21 32.03 -8.58
N PHE A 83 13.34 31.02 -8.65
CA PHE A 83 13.35 29.97 -9.68
C PHE A 83 13.19 30.63 -11.05
N GLU A 84 14.26 30.59 -11.83
CA GLU A 84 14.30 31.11 -13.21
C GLU A 84 13.81 30.03 -14.18
N ASP A 85 13.57 30.39 -15.44
CA ASP A 85 13.03 29.46 -16.45
C ASP A 85 13.85 28.16 -16.59
N GLU A 86 15.18 28.24 -16.50
CA GLU A 86 16.06 27.07 -16.52
C GLU A 86 15.83 26.13 -15.33
N ASP A 87 15.56 26.70 -14.14
CA ASP A 87 15.19 25.92 -12.96
C ASP A 87 13.81 25.27 -13.20
N LEU A 88 12.83 26.03 -13.71
CA LEU A 88 11.47 25.54 -13.92
C LEU A 88 11.39 24.40 -14.95
N ILE A 89 12.17 24.46 -16.02
CA ILE A 89 12.28 23.36 -16.99
C ILE A 89 12.70 22.06 -16.29
N LEU A 90 13.70 22.12 -15.40
CA LEU A 90 14.15 20.95 -14.66
C LEU A 90 13.07 20.42 -13.70
N VAL A 91 12.30 21.33 -13.11
CA VAL A 91 11.22 20.99 -12.17
C VAL A 91 10.08 20.28 -12.89
N GLU A 92 9.70 20.73 -14.08
CA GLU A 92 8.65 20.08 -14.88
C GLU A 92 9.10 18.73 -15.43
N ILE A 93 10.36 18.61 -15.86
CA ILE A 93 10.96 17.33 -16.22
C ILE A 93 10.96 16.38 -15.01
N ALA A 94 11.36 16.87 -13.83
CA ALA A 94 11.37 16.07 -12.60
C ALA A 94 9.95 15.63 -12.22
N SER A 95 8.96 16.53 -12.29
CA SER A 95 7.55 16.22 -12.05
C SER A 95 7.06 15.10 -12.98
N THR A 96 7.39 15.18 -14.27
CA THR A 96 7.04 14.16 -15.27
C THR A 96 7.70 12.81 -14.96
N VAL A 97 9.00 12.81 -14.64
CA VAL A 97 9.74 11.58 -14.30
C VAL A 97 9.17 10.92 -13.05
N VAL A 98 8.89 11.70 -12.00
CA VAL A 98 8.24 11.21 -10.77
C VAL A 98 6.88 10.62 -11.09
N GLY A 99 6.07 11.28 -11.92
CA GLY A 99 4.79 10.76 -12.37
C GLY A 99 4.90 9.38 -13.03
N ILE A 100 5.85 9.21 -13.95
CA ILE A 100 6.11 7.91 -14.60
C ILE A 100 6.49 6.84 -13.58
N GLN A 101 7.33 7.16 -12.59
CA GLN A 101 7.72 6.21 -11.55
C GLN A 101 6.53 5.82 -10.65
N LEU A 102 5.66 6.76 -10.30
CA LEU A 102 4.43 6.46 -9.55
C LEU A 102 3.52 5.51 -10.33
N LEU A 103 3.35 5.72 -11.64
CA LEU A 103 2.57 4.78 -12.47
C LEU A 103 3.20 3.40 -12.55
N ASN A 104 4.52 3.32 -12.72
CA ASN A 104 5.22 2.03 -12.75
C ASN A 104 5.06 1.28 -11.42
N PHE A 105 5.22 1.99 -10.31
CA PHE A 105 5.01 1.41 -8.98
C PHE A 105 3.57 0.89 -8.80
N GLN A 106 2.57 1.69 -9.18
CA GLN A 106 1.18 1.27 -9.13
C GLN A 106 0.94 0.00 -9.98
N ARG A 107 1.48 -0.02 -11.20
CA ARG A 107 1.38 -1.19 -12.10
C ARG A 107 2.02 -2.44 -11.50
N GLU A 108 3.21 -2.32 -10.90
CA GLU A 108 3.88 -3.46 -10.26
C GLU A 108 3.07 -4.03 -9.10
N GLU A 109 2.49 -3.16 -8.26
CA GLU A 109 1.65 -3.61 -7.15
C GLU A 109 0.33 -4.23 -7.66
N ASP A 110 -0.26 -3.68 -8.72
CA ASP A 110 -1.44 -4.27 -9.38
C ASP A 110 -1.13 -5.64 -9.99
N GLU A 111 -0.01 -5.77 -10.72
CA GLU A 111 0.42 -7.06 -11.28
C GLU A 111 0.65 -8.10 -10.18
N LYS A 112 1.27 -7.71 -9.06
CA LYS A 112 1.49 -8.58 -7.90
C LYS A 112 0.17 -9.00 -7.25
N ASN A 113 -0.80 -8.08 -7.12
CA ASN A 113 -2.14 -8.37 -6.60
C ASN A 113 -2.90 -9.32 -7.53
N ILE A 114 -2.84 -9.10 -8.85
CA ILE A 114 -3.42 -10.00 -9.85
C ILE A 114 -2.79 -11.39 -9.76
N ARG A 115 -1.46 -11.48 -9.68
CA ARG A 115 -0.75 -12.76 -9.54
C ARG A 115 -1.16 -13.51 -8.27
N ARG A 116 -1.21 -12.81 -7.12
CA ARG A 116 -1.68 -13.38 -5.83
C ARG A 116 -3.08 -13.97 -5.94
N ARG A 117 -4.04 -13.18 -6.45
CA ARG A 117 -5.44 -13.62 -6.63
C ARG A 117 -5.55 -14.78 -7.61
N THR A 118 -4.77 -14.76 -8.69
CA THR A 118 -4.75 -15.83 -9.69
C THR A 118 -4.23 -17.13 -9.07
N ALA A 119 -3.14 -17.08 -8.30
CA ALA A 119 -2.60 -18.25 -7.61
C ALA A 119 -3.63 -18.89 -6.66
N VAL A 120 -4.34 -18.06 -5.88
CA VAL A 120 -5.43 -18.51 -5.01
C VAL A 120 -6.56 -19.16 -5.82
N THR A 121 -7.04 -18.49 -6.86
CA THR A 121 -8.12 -18.99 -7.71
C THR A 121 -7.76 -20.34 -8.35
N MET A 122 -6.53 -20.45 -8.86
CA MET A 122 -6.02 -21.70 -9.45
C MET A 122 -5.96 -22.83 -8.43
N ALA A 123 -5.42 -22.58 -7.23
CA ALA A 123 -5.32 -23.60 -6.20
C ALA A 123 -6.70 -24.08 -5.74
N VAL A 124 -7.64 -23.14 -5.52
CA VAL A 124 -9.03 -23.46 -5.16
C VAL A 124 -9.72 -24.28 -6.25
N ASN A 125 -9.46 -23.99 -7.54
CA ASN A 125 -9.96 -24.80 -8.66
C ASN A 125 -9.43 -26.24 -8.66
N THR A 126 -8.29 -26.53 -8.01
CA THR A 126 -7.76 -27.90 -7.90
C THR A 126 -8.36 -28.71 -6.75
N LEU A 127 -9.12 -28.05 -5.86
CA LEU A 127 -9.78 -28.71 -4.73
C LEU A 127 -11.06 -29.39 -5.23
N SER A 128 -11.24 -30.65 -4.82
CA SER A 128 -12.53 -31.33 -4.91
C SER A 128 -13.53 -30.70 -3.93
N TYR A 129 -14.82 -30.97 -4.13
CA TYR A 129 -15.89 -30.46 -3.24
C TYR A 129 -15.62 -30.75 -1.75
N SER A 130 -15.23 -31.99 -1.42
CA SER A 130 -14.91 -32.37 -0.04
C SER A 130 -13.65 -31.67 0.50
N GLU A 131 -12.65 -31.43 -0.35
CA GLU A 131 -11.45 -30.67 0.01
C GLU A 131 -11.75 -29.18 0.22
N LEU A 132 -12.63 -28.60 -0.60
CA LEU A 132 -13.07 -27.21 -0.44
C LEU A 132 -13.84 -27.01 0.88
N ARG A 133 -14.78 -27.91 1.19
CA ARG A 133 -15.49 -27.91 2.49
C ARG A 133 -14.53 -28.07 3.66
N ALA A 134 -13.51 -28.91 3.52
CA ALA A 134 -12.46 -29.06 4.52
C ALA A 134 -11.69 -27.75 4.74
N VAL A 135 -11.28 -27.08 3.66
CA VAL A 135 -10.55 -25.81 3.72
C VAL A 135 -11.41 -24.71 4.35
N SER A 136 -12.68 -24.59 3.96
CA SER A 136 -13.61 -23.62 4.58
C SER A 136 -13.70 -23.82 6.10
N ALA A 137 -13.91 -25.07 6.54
CA ALA A 137 -13.97 -25.40 7.96
C ALA A 137 -12.66 -25.10 8.72
N ILE A 138 -11.50 -25.32 8.08
CA ILE A 138 -10.19 -25.03 8.66
C ILE A 138 -9.98 -23.52 8.79
N LEU A 139 -10.24 -22.76 7.72
CA LEU A 139 -10.07 -21.31 7.72
C LEU A 139 -11.01 -20.64 8.73
N GLY A 140 -12.22 -21.17 8.92
CA GLY A 140 -13.16 -20.69 9.93
C GLY A 140 -12.73 -20.93 11.39
N GLU A 141 -11.79 -21.85 11.64
CA GLU A 141 -11.20 -22.06 12.98
C GLU A 141 -10.00 -21.17 13.27
N LEU A 142 -9.44 -20.50 12.27
CA LEU A 142 -8.29 -19.64 12.46
C LEU A 142 -8.70 -18.33 13.14
N ASN A 143 -7.92 -17.90 14.13
CA ASN A 143 -8.06 -16.59 14.75
C ASN A 143 -7.25 -15.56 13.94
N GLY A 144 -7.75 -15.19 12.76
CA GLY A 144 -7.06 -14.32 11.80
C GLY A 144 -6.31 -15.13 10.75
N ASN A 145 -5.03 -14.82 10.52
CA ASN A 145 -4.24 -15.45 9.45
C ASN A 145 -3.41 -16.66 9.91
N GLU A 146 -3.43 -17.01 11.19
CA GLU A 146 -2.66 -18.14 11.71
C GLU A 146 -3.36 -18.81 12.90
N GLY A 147 -3.03 -20.07 13.14
CA GLY A 147 -3.65 -20.84 14.20
C GLY A 147 -3.12 -22.26 14.30
N GLN A 148 -3.46 -22.89 15.42
CA GLN A 148 -3.18 -24.30 15.65
C GLN A 148 -4.48 -25.09 15.46
N LEU A 149 -4.43 -26.13 14.63
CA LEU A 149 -5.57 -26.96 14.30
C LEU A 149 -5.28 -28.44 14.51
N THR A 150 -6.33 -29.18 14.86
CA THR A 150 -6.26 -30.64 14.98
C THR A 150 -7.10 -31.27 13.88
N ALA A 151 -6.44 -31.78 12.83
CA ALA A 151 -7.11 -32.30 11.64
C ALA A 151 -8.16 -33.40 11.93
N SER A 152 -7.95 -34.23 12.97
CA SER A 152 -8.94 -35.24 13.36
C SER A 152 -10.22 -34.63 13.91
N VAL A 153 -10.13 -33.58 14.74
CA VAL A 153 -11.31 -32.89 15.30
C VAL A 153 -12.16 -32.26 14.20
N ILE A 154 -11.51 -31.64 13.21
CA ILE A 154 -12.20 -31.04 12.07
C ILE A 154 -12.85 -32.13 11.20
N ALA A 155 -12.11 -33.21 10.91
CA ALA A 155 -12.59 -34.36 10.13
C ALA A 155 -13.86 -34.97 10.72
N ASP A 156 -13.85 -35.23 12.03
CA ASP A 156 -14.97 -35.82 12.76
C ASP A 156 -16.19 -34.88 12.75
N ARG A 157 -15.99 -33.57 12.91
CA ARG A 157 -17.07 -32.58 12.92
C ARG A 157 -17.79 -32.45 11.58
N ILE A 158 -17.05 -32.42 10.47
CA ILE A 158 -17.65 -32.22 9.14
C ILE A 158 -17.92 -33.53 8.39
N GLY A 159 -17.63 -34.67 9.03
CA GLY A 159 -17.95 -36.01 8.51
C GLY A 159 -17.12 -36.43 7.31
N ILE A 160 -15.82 -36.09 7.27
CA ILE A 160 -14.91 -36.47 6.18
C ILE A 160 -13.68 -37.20 6.72
N THR A 161 -12.93 -37.88 5.86
CA THR A 161 -11.69 -38.54 6.28
C THR A 161 -10.55 -37.54 6.49
N ARG A 162 -9.66 -37.82 7.45
CA ARG A 162 -8.44 -37.01 7.68
C ARG A 162 -7.57 -36.87 6.42
N SER A 163 -7.57 -37.87 5.54
CA SER A 163 -6.83 -37.82 4.27
C SER A 163 -7.29 -36.68 3.34
N VAL A 164 -8.58 -36.34 3.35
CA VAL A 164 -9.12 -35.21 2.57
C VAL A 164 -8.56 -33.89 3.07
N ILE A 165 -8.50 -33.69 4.39
CA ILE A 165 -7.90 -32.49 4.99
C ILE A 165 -6.43 -32.36 4.62
N VAL A 166 -5.66 -33.44 4.80
CA VAL A 166 -4.21 -33.44 4.51
C VAL A 166 -3.95 -33.15 3.03
N ASN A 167 -4.74 -33.73 2.12
CA ASN A 167 -4.61 -33.49 0.68
C ASN A 167 -4.95 -32.03 0.32
N ALA A 168 -6.01 -31.47 0.90
CA ALA A 168 -6.40 -30.09 0.67
C ALA A 168 -5.30 -29.12 1.14
N LEU A 169 -4.78 -29.32 2.35
CA LEU A 169 -3.66 -28.54 2.89
C LEU A 169 -2.41 -28.65 2.02
N ARG A 170 -2.08 -29.86 1.55
CA ARG A 170 -0.92 -30.08 0.66
C ARG A 170 -1.06 -29.32 -0.66
N LYS A 171 -2.27 -29.25 -1.23
CA LYS A 171 -2.53 -28.49 -2.47
C LYS A 171 -2.33 -26.99 -2.25
N LEU A 172 -2.87 -26.44 -1.16
CA LEU A 172 -2.69 -25.02 -0.83
C LEU A 172 -1.24 -24.66 -0.49
N GLU A 173 -0.54 -25.53 0.23
CA GLU A 173 0.89 -25.37 0.55
C GLU A 173 1.75 -25.44 -0.72
N SER A 174 1.46 -26.36 -1.64
CA SER A 174 2.16 -26.44 -2.93
C SER A 174 1.97 -25.21 -3.82
N ALA A 175 0.86 -24.49 -3.62
CA ALA A 175 0.57 -23.22 -4.30
C ALA A 175 1.14 -21.99 -3.55
N GLY A 176 1.82 -22.19 -2.41
CA GLY A 176 2.38 -21.12 -1.60
C GLY A 176 1.33 -20.23 -0.92
N ILE A 177 0.09 -20.72 -0.76
CA ILE A 177 -1.01 -19.96 -0.16
C ILE A 177 -0.98 -20.08 1.36
N ILE A 178 -0.55 -21.24 1.87
CA ILE A 178 -0.40 -21.52 3.29
C ILE A 178 0.98 -22.12 3.57
N GLU A 179 1.39 -22.03 4.82
CA GLU A 179 2.51 -22.77 5.38
C GLU A 179 1.97 -23.66 6.50
N SER A 180 2.40 -24.92 6.53
CA SER A 180 2.02 -25.87 7.57
C SER A 180 3.23 -26.40 8.33
N ARG A 181 3.12 -26.49 9.66
CA ARG A 181 4.15 -27.07 10.52
C ARG A 181 3.53 -28.07 11.49
N SER A 182 4.00 -29.31 11.45
CA SER A 182 3.58 -30.34 12.41
C SER A 182 4.07 -29.99 13.82
N LEU A 183 3.17 -30.02 14.80
CA LEU A 183 3.45 -29.90 16.24
C LEU A 183 3.33 -31.27 16.95
N GLY A 184 3.33 -32.37 16.19
CA GLY A 184 3.13 -33.71 16.73
C GLY A 184 1.73 -33.89 17.32
N MET A 185 1.65 -34.36 18.57
CA MET A 185 0.37 -34.63 19.25
C MET A 185 -0.47 -33.37 19.50
N LYS A 186 0.14 -32.18 19.46
CA LYS A 186 -0.57 -30.91 19.62
C LYS A 186 -1.33 -30.51 18.35
N GLY A 187 -1.08 -31.14 17.21
CA GLY A 187 -1.74 -30.85 15.94
C GLY A 187 -0.81 -30.19 14.93
N THR A 188 -1.34 -29.30 14.10
CA THR A 188 -0.63 -28.61 13.03
C THR A 188 -0.78 -27.11 13.23
N TYR A 189 0.34 -26.38 13.22
CA TYR A 189 0.31 -24.94 13.07
C TYR A 189 0.15 -24.61 11.59
N LEU A 190 -0.77 -23.70 11.28
CA LEU A 190 -1.05 -23.24 9.93
C LEU A 190 -0.98 -21.72 9.91
N LYS A 191 -0.32 -21.21 8.87
CA LYS A 191 -0.25 -19.78 8.58
C LYS A 191 -0.67 -19.52 7.14
N VAL A 192 -1.58 -18.57 6.95
CA VAL A 192 -2.02 -18.11 5.65
C VAL A 192 -1.05 -17.04 5.15
N LEU A 193 -0.44 -17.29 3.99
CA LEU A 193 0.51 -16.39 3.33
C LEU A 193 -0.21 -15.42 2.37
N ILE A 194 -1.31 -15.85 1.76
CA ILE A 194 -2.14 -15.04 0.86
C ILE A 194 -3.57 -15.01 1.37
N SER A 195 -3.97 -13.88 1.97
CA SER A 195 -5.28 -13.72 2.63
C SER A 195 -6.48 -13.74 1.68
N ASP A 196 -6.28 -13.54 0.37
CA ASP A 196 -7.35 -13.63 -0.63
C ASP A 196 -8.06 -15.02 -0.61
N ILE A 197 -7.44 -16.06 -0.04
CA ILE A 197 -8.06 -17.39 0.13
C ILE A 197 -9.35 -17.35 0.95
N PHE A 198 -9.44 -16.49 1.96
CA PHE A 198 -10.64 -16.39 2.79
C PHE A 198 -11.84 -15.89 1.99
N GLU A 199 -11.62 -14.92 1.09
CA GLU A 199 -12.66 -14.40 0.22
C GLU A 199 -13.02 -15.40 -0.88
N GLU A 200 -12.01 -16.03 -1.49
CA GLU A 200 -12.22 -16.94 -2.63
C GLU A 200 -12.96 -18.23 -2.21
N VAL A 201 -12.70 -18.76 -1.02
CA VAL A 201 -13.44 -19.90 -0.48
C VAL A 201 -14.88 -19.53 -0.15
N LYS A 202 -15.14 -18.35 0.45
CA LYS A 202 -16.50 -17.88 0.75
C LYS A 202 -17.39 -17.73 -0.47
N LYS A 203 -16.84 -17.34 -1.63
CA LYS A 203 -17.60 -17.25 -2.90
C LYS A 203 -18.11 -18.62 -3.38
N ARG A 204 -17.53 -19.71 -2.87
CA ARG A 204 -17.78 -21.09 -3.32
C ARG A 204 -18.31 -21.99 -2.22
N ASP A 205 -18.49 -21.47 -1.02
CA ASP A 205 -19.28 -22.12 0.02
C ASP A 205 -20.74 -22.06 -0.42
N TYR A 206 -21.28 -23.23 -0.75
CA TYR A 206 -22.71 -23.48 -0.97
C TYR A 206 -23.29 -24.17 0.27
#